data_AF-A0A8T5B839-F1
#
_entry.id   AF-A0A8T5B839-F1
#
_cell.length_a   1.000
_cell.length_b   1.000
_cell.length_c   1.000
_cell.angle_alpha   90.00
_cell.angle_beta   90.00
_cell.angle_gamma   90.00
#
_symmetry.space_group_name_H-M   'P 1'
#
loop_
_entity.id
_entity.type
_entity.pdbx_description
1 polymer ?
#
loop_
_entity_poly.entity_id
_entity_poly.type
_entity_poly.pdbx_seq_one_letter_code
_entity_poly.pdbx_strand_id
1 'polypeptide(L)'
;MWEKVVESIFLIFLLSILVGLLLYWISSKISPQGKKTPGKLAPYACGEDIPPLRLQVNIERFYLYTVFFVIFHILAWIFVTSLARPGIVPTIFILMILVFVVPLIDFLR
;
A
#
# COMPACT_ATOMS: atom_id res chain seq x y z
N MET A 1 -13.98 -31.62 -8.08
CA MET A 1 -12.52 -31.50 -7.92
C MET A 1 -11.98 -30.23 -8.57
N TRP A 2 -12.39 -29.90 -9.81
CA TRP A 2 -11.99 -28.66 -10.51
C TRP A 2 -12.40 -27.36 -9.83
N GLU A 3 -13.64 -27.26 -9.32
CA GLU A 3 -14.16 -26.09 -8.58
C GLU A 3 -13.20 -25.64 -7.47
N LYS A 4 -12.73 -26.58 -6.62
CA LYS A 4 -11.82 -26.29 -5.51
C LYS A 4 -10.43 -25.80 -5.94
N VAL A 5 -10.00 -26.17 -7.15
CA VAL A 5 -8.71 -25.72 -7.70
C VAL A 5 -8.85 -24.29 -8.21
N VAL A 6 -9.97 -23.96 -8.87
CA VAL A 6 -10.24 -22.62 -9.39
C VAL A 6 -10.50 -21.62 -8.27
N GLU A 7 -11.11 -22.04 -7.16
CA GLU A 7 -11.31 -21.23 -5.95
C GLU A 7 -10.02 -21.07 -5.09
N SER A 8 -8.90 -21.67 -5.49
CA SER A 8 -7.65 -21.55 -4.75
C SER A 8 -7.11 -20.12 -4.79
N ILE A 9 -7.03 -19.47 -3.63
CA ILE A 9 -6.45 -18.13 -3.45
C ILE A 9 -5.06 -18.03 -4.08
N PHE A 10 -4.25 -19.08 -3.94
CA PHE A 10 -2.91 -19.13 -4.51
C PHE A 10 -2.93 -19.13 -6.05
N LEU A 11 -3.84 -19.90 -6.66
CA LEU A 11 -3.99 -19.95 -8.11
C LEU A 11 -4.45 -18.60 -8.65
N ILE A 12 -5.46 -17.98 -8.03
CA ILE A 12 -5.99 -16.66 -8.44
C ILE A 12 -4.91 -15.59 -8.36
N PHE A 13 -4.11 -15.58 -7.29
CA PHE A 13 -2.99 -14.67 -7.12
C PHE A 13 -1.95 -14.83 -8.24
N LEU A 14 -1.53 -16.07 -8.51
CA LEU A 14 -0.56 -16.37 -9.55
C LEU A 14 -1.09 -16.01 -10.95
N LEU A 15 -2.36 -16.31 -11.22
CA LEU A 15 -3.02 -15.96 -12.47
C LEU A 15 -3.07 -14.44 -12.66
N SER A 16 -3.36 -13.68 -11.60
CA SER A 16 -3.41 -12.22 -11.63
C SER A 16 -2.05 -11.61 -11.98
N ILE A 17 -0.97 -12.12 -11.37
CA ILE A 17 0.40 -11.72 -11.72
C ILE A 17 0.70 -12.08 -13.18
N LEU A 18 0.37 -13.31 -13.59
CA LEU A 18 0.63 -13.79 -14.95
C LEU A 18 -0.09 -12.94 -15.99
N VAL A 19 -1.36 -12.59 -15.77
CA VAL A 19 -2.12 -11.70 -16.63
C VAL A 19 -1.47 -10.31 -16.71
N GLY A 20 -1.07 -9.74 -15.57
CA GLY A 20 -0.37 -8.44 -15.55
C GLY A 20 0.95 -8.46 -16.34
N LEU A 21 1.74 -9.52 -16.18
CA LEU A 21 2.99 -9.71 -16.92
C LEU A 21 2.76 -9.90 -18.42
N LEU A 22 1.74 -10.69 -18.81
CA LEU A 22 1.38 -10.87 -20.20
C LEU A 22 0.95 -9.56 -20.85
N LEU A 23 0.11 -8.77 -20.17
CA LEU A 23 -0.28 -7.44 -20.65
C LEU A 23 0.94 -6.53 -20.83
N TYR A 24 1.82 -6.47 -19.82
CA TYR A 24 3.06 -5.69 -19.91
C TYR A 24 3.95 -6.12 -21.09
N TRP A 25 4.11 -7.42 -21.29
CA TRP A 25 4.90 -7.98 -22.38
C TRP A 25 4.29 -7.70 -23.77
N ILE A 26 2.99 -7.92 -23.91
CA ILE A 26 2.24 -7.65 -25.15
C ILE A 26 2.31 -6.14 -25.47
N SER A 27 2.05 -5.27 -24.49
CA SER A 27 2.14 -3.82 -24.66
C SER A 27 3.54 -3.38 -25.06
N SER A 28 4.59 -3.95 -24.46
CA SER A 28 5.97 -3.66 -24.85
C SER A 28 6.29 -4.04 -26.30
N LYS A 29 5.66 -5.10 -26.82
CA LYS A 29 5.86 -5.59 -28.19
C LYS A 29 5.06 -4.81 -29.23
N ILE A 30 3.84 -4.38 -28.89
CA ILE A 30 2.95 -3.63 -29.79
C ILE A 30 3.32 -2.13 -29.81
N SER A 31 3.85 -1.59 -28.70
CA SER A 31 4.13 -0.16 -28.59
C SER A 31 5.14 0.33 -29.63
N PRO A 32 4.96 1.55 -30.19
CA PRO A 32 5.95 2.15 -31.08
C PRO A 32 7.22 2.48 -30.32
N GLN A 33 8.28 1.70 -30.56
CA GLN A 33 9.60 1.89 -29.96
C GLN A 33 10.37 3.00 -30.69
N GLY A 34 9.90 4.25 -30.57
CA GLY A 34 10.61 5.41 -31.13
C GLY A 34 12.01 5.59 -30.52
N LYS A 35 12.94 6.24 -31.24
CA LYS A 35 14.32 6.49 -30.80
C LYS A 35 14.37 7.11 -29.40
N LYS A 36 15.30 6.65 -28.57
CA LYS A 36 15.57 7.23 -27.24
C LYS A 36 16.36 8.52 -27.44
N THR A 37 15.66 9.65 -27.53
CA THR A 37 16.27 10.99 -27.59
C THR A 37 16.35 11.59 -26.17
N PRO A 38 17.29 12.51 -25.90
CA PRO A 38 17.35 13.20 -24.61
C PRO A 38 16.01 13.83 -24.21
N GLY A 39 15.33 14.52 -25.13
CA GLY A 39 14.01 15.11 -24.87
C GLY A 39 12.89 14.10 -24.59
N LYS A 40 12.95 12.88 -25.15
CA LYS A 40 11.98 11.81 -24.84
C LYS A 40 12.16 11.26 -23.42
N LEU A 41 13.39 11.31 -22.90
CA LEU A 41 13.74 10.80 -21.58
C LEU A 41 13.78 11.88 -20.51
N ALA A 42 13.71 13.16 -20.91
CA ALA A 42 13.72 14.29 -20.00
C ALA A 42 12.45 14.30 -19.13
N PRO A 43 12.56 14.66 -17.83
CA PRO A 43 11.40 14.85 -16.98
C PRO A 43 10.51 15.98 -17.51
N TYR A 44 9.22 15.91 -17.21
CA TYR A 44 8.29 16.98 -17.59
C TYR A 44 8.60 18.24 -16.77
N ALA A 45 9.03 19.29 -17.46
CA ALA A 45 9.34 20.59 -16.88
C ALA A 45 9.07 21.71 -17.90
N CYS A 46 7.97 21.62 -18.66
CA CYS A 46 7.65 22.60 -19.73
C CYS A 46 8.77 22.84 -20.77
N GLY A 47 9.71 21.90 -20.92
CA GLY A 47 10.88 22.03 -21.80
C GLY A 47 12.09 22.71 -21.15
N GLU A 48 11.99 23.07 -19.87
CA GLU A 48 13.09 23.60 -19.07
C GLU A 48 14.02 22.47 -18.60
N ASP A 49 15.33 22.73 -18.62
CA ASP A 49 16.33 21.81 -18.08
C ASP A 49 16.46 22.03 -16.57
N ILE A 50 15.43 21.61 -15.83
CA ILE A 50 15.41 21.71 -14.38
C ILE A 50 16.16 20.49 -13.80
N PRO A 51 17.25 20.70 -13.04
CA PRO A 51 17.95 19.59 -12.41
C PRO A 51 17.00 18.88 -11.43
N PRO A 52 17.13 17.56 -11.24
CA PRO A 52 16.28 16.80 -10.33
C PRO A 52 16.41 17.33 -8.91
N LEU A 53 15.38 18.05 -8.46
CA LEU A 53 15.36 18.62 -7.12
C LEU A 53 14.81 17.59 -6.13
N ARG A 54 15.61 17.25 -5.11
CA ARG A 54 15.13 16.48 -3.97
C ARG A 54 14.36 17.39 -3.02
N LEU A 55 13.08 17.58 -3.31
CA LEU A 55 12.19 18.33 -2.44
C LEU A 55 12.01 17.57 -1.13
N GLN A 56 12.40 18.18 -0.01
CA GLN A 56 12.01 17.73 1.32
C GLN A 56 10.56 18.15 1.55
N VAL A 57 9.63 17.27 1.19
CA VAL A 57 8.22 17.48 1.46
C VAL A 57 8.01 17.34 2.97
N ASN A 58 7.26 18.27 3.57
CA ASN A 58 6.82 18.06 4.96
C ASN A 58 5.87 16.84 4.98
N ILE A 59 6.39 15.73 5.51
CA ILE A 59 5.66 14.48 5.66
C ILE A 59 5.13 14.26 7.09
N GLU A 60 5.18 15.26 7.97
CA GLU A 60 4.77 15.13 9.36
C GLU A 60 3.34 14.59 9.49
N ARG A 61 2.38 15.20 8.78
CA ARG A 61 0.99 14.73 8.77
C ARG A 61 0.86 13.35 8.14
N PHE A 62 1.57 13.08 7.04
CA PHE A 62 1.55 11.76 6.38
C PHE A 62 2.11 10.65 7.29
N TYR A 63 3.17 10.96 8.02
CA TYR A 63 3.76 10.06 9.01
C TYR A 63 2.77 9.76 10.13
N LEU A 64 2.11 10.79 10.69
CA LEU A 64 1.07 10.61 11.70
C LEU A 64 -0.04 9.69 11.18
N TYR A 65 -0.57 9.93 9.98
CA TYR A 65 -1.56 9.04 9.36
C TYR A 65 -1.08 7.59 9.24
N THR A 66 0.18 7.39 8.87
CA THR A 66 0.79 6.05 8.75
C THR A 66 0.85 5.35 10.11
N VAL A 67 1.24 6.07 11.16
CA VAL A 67 1.29 5.54 12.54
C VAL A 67 -0.11 5.15 13.01
N PHE A 68 -1.11 6.03 12.82
CA PHE A 68 -2.51 5.71 13.13
C PHE A 68 -3.00 4.48 12.36
N PHE A 69 -2.71 4.40 11.06
CA PHE A 69 -3.10 3.26 10.23
C PHE A 69 -2.57 1.94 10.79
N VAL A 70 -1.29 1.88 11.16
CA VAL A 70 -0.69 0.66 11.73
C VAL A 70 -1.32 0.30 13.08
N ILE A 71 -1.53 1.29 13.95
CA ILE A 71 -2.16 1.07 15.27
C ILE A 71 -3.58 0.51 15.09
N PHE A 72 -4.40 1.13 14.25
CA PHE A 72 -5.77 0.68 14.00
C PHE A 72 -5.82 -0.66 13.25
N HIS A 73 -4.84 -0.95 12.40
CA HIS A 73 -4.76 -2.25 11.73
C HIS A 73 -4.48 -3.38 12.73
N ILE A 74 -3.55 -3.17 13.67
CA ILE A 74 -3.29 -4.12 14.76
C ILE A 74 -4.53 -4.27 15.65
N LEU A 75 -5.19 -3.15 16.00
CA LEU A 75 -6.42 -3.17 16.78
C LEU A 75 -7.51 -4.01 16.09
N ALA A 76 -7.74 -3.80 14.81
CA ALA A 76 -8.71 -4.55 14.02
C ALA A 76 -8.37 -6.04 13.98
N TRP A 77 -7.09 -6.39 13.84
CA TRP A 77 -6.64 -7.78 13.86
C TRP A 77 -6.89 -8.47 15.21
N ILE A 78 -6.55 -7.80 16.33
CA ILE A 78 -6.83 -8.30 17.68
C ILE A 78 -8.33 -8.46 17.89
N PHE A 79 -9.13 -7.47 17.46
CA PHE A 79 -10.57 -7.51 17.58
C PHE A 79 -11.16 -8.71 16.82
N VAL A 80 -10.82 -8.88 15.54
CA VAL A 80 -11.33 -9.98 14.71
C VAL A 80 -10.91 -11.34 15.26
N THR A 81 -9.64 -11.51 15.64
CA THR A 81 -9.16 -12.79 16.20
C THR A 81 -9.78 -13.11 17.56
N SER A 82 -10.12 -12.09 18.36
CA SER A 82 -10.84 -12.27 19.62
C SER A 82 -12.28 -12.74 19.45
N LEU A 83 -12.90 -12.57 18.27
CA LEU A 83 -14.25 -13.10 18.02
C LEU A 83 -14.29 -14.63 18.08
N ALA A 84 -13.19 -15.31 17.71
CA ALA A 84 -13.11 -16.77 17.79
C ALA A 84 -12.97 -17.27 19.23
N ARG A 85 -12.32 -16.50 20.11
CA ARG A 85 -12.16 -16.79 21.54
C ARG A 85 -12.15 -15.48 22.35
N PRO A 86 -13.32 -15.01 22.80
CA PRO A 86 -13.38 -13.81 23.62
C PRO A 86 -12.75 -14.07 24.98
N GLY A 87 -12.18 -13.04 25.60
CA GLY A 87 -11.55 -13.17 26.91
C GLY A 87 -10.94 -11.87 27.42
N ILE A 88 -10.47 -11.89 28.65
CA ILE A 88 -9.94 -10.72 29.36
C ILE A 88 -8.67 -10.19 28.68
N VAL A 89 -7.80 -11.08 28.21
CA VAL A 89 -6.53 -10.72 27.57
C VAL A 89 -6.72 -9.81 26.35
N PRO A 90 -7.46 -10.20 25.28
CA PRO A 90 -7.66 -9.32 24.12
C PRO A 90 -8.37 -8.01 24.50
N THR A 91 -9.29 -8.02 25.48
CA THR A 91 -9.94 -6.81 25.97
C THR A 91 -8.94 -5.83 26.59
N ILE A 92 -8.00 -6.30 27.42
CA ILE A 92 -6.94 -5.45 28.00
C ILE A 92 -6.08 -4.85 26.89
N PHE A 93 -5.67 -5.64 25.91
CA PHE A 93 -4.87 -5.13 24.78
C PHE A 93 -5.61 -4.07 23.97
N ILE A 94 -6.89 -4.28 23.68
CA ILE A 94 -7.75 -3.29 22.98
C ILE A 94 -7.82 -1.98 23.77
N LEU A 95 -8.11 -2.05 25.07
CA LEU A 95 -8.20 -0.87 25.93
C LEU A 95 -6.86 -0.14 26.02
N MET A 96 -5.76 -0.88 26.17
CA MET A 96 -4.42 -0.32 26.20
C MET A 96 -4.12 0.47 24.92
N ILE A 97 -4.38 -0.13 23.74
CA ILE A 97 -4.20 0.55 22.45
C ILE A 97 -5.03 1.83 22.37
N LEU A 98 -6.31 1.79 22.77
CA LEU A 98 -7.18 2.97 22.76
C LEU A 98 -6.65 4.10 23.65
N VAL A 99 -6.08 3.78 24.82
CA VAL A 99 -5.44 4.77 25.71
C VAL A 99 -4.22 5.40 25.05
N PHE A 100 -3.38 4.62 24.35
CA PHE A 100 -2.21 5.14 23.63
C PHE A 100 -2.57 6.01 22.43
N VAL A 101 -3.75 5.83 21.84
CA VAL A 101 -4.24 6.66 20.73
C VAL A 101 -4.62 8.07 21.18
N VAL A 102 -5.10 8.25 22.41
CA VAL A 102 -5.55 9.55 22.94
C VAL A 102 -4.50 10.66 22.79
N PRO A 103 -3.25 10.53 23.30
CA PRO A 103 -2.25 11.58 23.15
C PRO A 103 -1.83 11.82 21.69
N LEU A 104 -1.97 10.81 20.82
CA LEU A 104 -1.65 10.96 19.40
C LEU A 104 -2.68 11.84 18.67
N ILE A 105 -3.93 11.90 19.16
CA ILE A 105 -4.98 12.76 18.59
C ILE A 105 -4.62 14.25 18.74
N ASP A 106 -3.92 14.63 19.80
CA ASP A 106 -3.49 16.02 19.99
C ASP A 106 -2.50 16.47 18.90
N PHE A 107 -1.70 15.54 18.34
CA PHE A 107 -0.81 15.82 17.20
C PHE A 107 -1.55 15.99 15.86
N LEU A 108 -2.86 15.69 15.79
CA LEU A 108 -3.68 15.91 14.58
C LEU A 108 -4.26 17.33 14.51
N ARG A 109 -4.28 18.07 15.63
CA ARG A 109 -4.79 19.44 15.72
C ARG A 109 -3.74 20.42 15.17
#